data_AF-A0A7V7WN99-F1
#
_entry.id   AF-A0A7V7WN99-F1
#
_cell.length_a   1.000
_cell.length_b   1.000
_cell.length_c   1.000
_cell.angle_alpha   90.00
_cell.angle_beta   90.00
_cell.angle_gamma   90.00
#
_symmetry.space_group_name_H-M   'P 1'
#
loop_
_entity.id
_entity.type
_entity.pdbx_description
1 polymer ?
#
loop_
_entity_poly.entity_id
_entity_poly.type
_entity_poly.pdbx_seq_one_letter_code
_entity_poly.pdbx_strand_id
1 'polypeptide(L)'
;MSRFLFAVTALLLLGSTSAHALVQRAYVSALTGNDSNTATDCQATAPCRWFAGAISVVSSGGEIVAMDSGAYGTVTITKSIAIVGAPGVYSGITVFSGHGITIATAGVNVVLRGLTINSLGSSGSGIYMTAGNSLVVQNCVVTNFSSSSGVYVTGATQVRLLDSLLRGNGHGARFSNGPSVLVSNSRLVDNTYGLYAWASGAGVETKVQVFRSEASGNVGIGYDALAASSGQVELHVKDSVASRNGSGVYAYSSGGVALVSVTGSLISSNTAYGLAAENSGAKLVASGNTVTHNNFGLVQISTDVLESAGDNLVRENVTLNTVGTITTIGKL
;
A
#
# COMPACT_ATOMS: atom_id res chain seq x y z
N MET A 1 48.87 -9.64 -71.80
CA MET A 1 47.40 -9.66 -71.72
C MET A 1 46.99 -10.47 -70.50
N SER A 2 46.21 -9.87 -69.58
CA SER A 2 45.23 -10.52 -68.68
C SER A 2 45.75 -11.53 -67.63
N ARG A 3 45.48 -11.48 -66.32
CA ARG A 3 44.57 -10.70 -65.47
C ARG A 3 45.02 -10.95 -64.02
N PHE A 4 45.19 -9.89 -63.22
CA PHE A 4 45.49 -9.98 -61.78
C PHE A 4 44.25 -10.48 -61.01
N LEU A 5 44.41 -11.54 -60.22
CA LEU A 5 43.39 -12.06 -59.31
C LEU A 5 43.57 -11.37 -57.94
N PHE A 6 42.74 -10.36 -57.64
CA PHE A 6 42.69 -9.75 -56.32
C PHE A 6 41.81 -10.61 -55.40
N ALA A 7 42.42 -11.30 -54.43
CA ALA A 7 41.71 -11.97 -53.36
C ALA A 7 41.32 -10.92 -52.30
N VAL A 8 40.05 -10.51 -52.30
CA VAL A 8 39.47 -9.66 -51.26
C VAL A 8 39.13 -10.55 -50.06
N THR A 9 39.96 -10.49 -49.02
CA THR A 9 39.68 -11.12 -47.72
C THR A 9 38.65 -10.26 -46.99
N ALA A 10 37.38 -10.67 -47.01
CA ALA A 10 36.33 -10.03 -46.21
C ALA A 10 36.54 -10.39 -44.73
N LEU A 11 37.17 -9.50 -43.97
CA LEU A 11 37.28 -9.61 -42.52
C LEU A 11 35.90 -9.32 -41.90
N LEU A 12 35.12 -10.37 -41.65
CA LEU A 12 33.92 -10.26 -40.81
C LEU A 12 34.35 -9.86 -39.39
N LEU A 13 34.22 -8.57 -39.06
CA LEU A 13 34.17 -8.12 -37.67
C LEU A 13 32.89 -8.70 -37.04
N LEU A 14 33.00 -9.89 -36.47
CA LEU A 14 32.08 -10.39 -35.47
C LEU A 14 32.18 -9.44 -34.28
N GLY A 15 31.34 -8.40 -34.26
CA GLY A 15 31.12 -7.59 -33.07
C GLY A 15 30.61 -8.53 -31.98
N SER A 16 31.50 -8.90 -31.06
CA SER A 16 31.14 -9.62 -29.85
C SER A 16 30.21 -8.73 -29.03
N THR A 17 28.90 -8.89 -29.23
CA THR A 17 27.92 -8.39 -28.27
C THR A 17 28.15 -9.19 -26.99
N SER A 18 28.66 -8.53 -25.96
CA SER A 18 28.68 -9.10 -24.63
C SER A 18 27.23 -9.44 -24.27
N ALA A 19 26.88 -10.72 -24.26
CA ALA A 19 25.64 -11.18 -23.68
C ALA A 19 25.78 -11.00 -22.16
N HIS A 20 25.35 -9.85 -21.65
CA HIS A 20 25.35 -9.60 -20.22
C HIS A 20 24.33 -10.54 -19.57
N ALA A 21 24.83 -11.44 -18.73
CA ALA A 21 23.99 -12.24 -17.87
C ALA A 21 23.38 -11.31 -16.82
N LEU A 22 22.06 -11.33 -16.70
CA LEU A 22 21.35 -10.49 -15.72
C LEU A 22 21.90 -10.74 -14.31
N VAL A 23 22.21 -9.65 -13.58
CA VAL A 23 22.86 -9.74 -12.27
C VAL A 23 21.86 -9.93 -11.13
N GLN A 24 22.28 -10.62 -10.07
CA GLN A 24 21.45 -10.79 -8.86
C GLN A 24 21.29 -9.49 -8.07
N ARG A 25 22.27 -8.57 -8.16
CA ARG A 25 22.23 -7.28 -7.50
C ARG A 25 22.75 -6.17 -8.42
N ALA A 26 21.95 -5.12 -8.56
CA ALA A 26 22.31 -3.89 -9.25
C ALA A 26 22.27 -2.71 -8.26
N TYR A 27 22.96 -1.63 -8.58
CA TYR A 27 23.09 -0.47 -7.70
C TYR A 27 22.70 0.82 -8.40
N VAL A 28 22.11 1.75 -7.64
CA VAL A 28 21.86 3.11 -8.09
C VAL A 28 22.51 4.12 -7.15
N SER A 29 22.94 5.24 -7.72
CA SER A 29 23.59 6.34 -6.99
C SER A 29 23.17 7.67 -7.61
N ALA A 30 22.65 8.59 -6.80
CA ALA A 30 22.34 9.93 -7.24
C ALA A 30 23.62 10.78 -7.44
N LEU A 31 24.69 10.46 -6.72
CA LEU A 31 25.96 11.21 -6.77
C LEU A 31 26.86 10.79 -7.94
N THR A 32 27.02 9.49 -8.15
CA THR A 32 28.00 8.91 -9.11
C THR A 32 27.36 8.09 -10.23
N GLY A 33 26.04 7.89 -10.17
CA GLY A 33 25.34 7.01 -11.11
C GLY A 33 25.25 7.56 -12.53
N ASN A 34 25.38 6.66 -13.50
CA ASN A 34 25.17 6.92 -14.92
C ASN A 34 24.49 5.70 -15.56
N ASP A 35 23.37 5.88 -16.26
CA ASP A 35 22.65 4.77 -16.89
C ASP A 35 23.40 4.11 -18.05
N SER A 36 24.48 4.73 -18.55
CA SER A 36 25.43 4.05 -19.45
C SER A 36 26.11 2.85 -18.79
N ASN A 37 26.14 2.81 -17.45
CA ASN A 37 26.68 1.69 -16.68
C ASN A 37 25.78 0.45 -16.71
N THR A 38 24.63 0.50 -17.41
CA THR A 38 23.89 -0.71 -17.80
C THR A 38 24.75 -1.63 -18.67
N ALA A 39 25.71 -1.10 -19.42
CA ALA A 39 26.72 -1.87 -20.15
C ALA A 39 27.71 -2.62 -19.23
N THR A 40 27.67 -2.34 -17.92
CA THR A 40 28.47 -3.02 -16.88
C THR A 40 27.57 -3.51 -15.75
N ASP A 41 26.29 -3.79 -16.05
CA ASP A 41 25.32 -4.36 -15.11
C ASP A 41 25.08 -3.55 -13.83
N CYS A 42 25.25 -2.22 -13.88
CA CYS A 42 25.06 -1.30 -12.76
C CYS A 42 25.77 -1.77 -11.46
N GLN A 43 27.03 -2.20 -11.57
CA GLN A 43 27.84 -2.65 -10.43
C GLN A 43 28.04 -1.56 -9.37
N ALA A 44 28.43 -1.93 -8.14
CA ALA A 44 28.62 -0.97 -7.05
C ALA A 44 29.68 0.11 -7.36
N THR A 45 30.69 -0.21 -8.17
CA THR A 45 31.74 0.72 -8.63
C THR A 45 31.33 1.53 -9.87
N ALA A 46 30.26 1.13 -10.54
CA ALA A 46 29.68 1.77 -11.71
C ALA A 46 28.15 1.72 -11.61
N PRO A 47 27.53 2.42 -10.63
CA PRO A 47 26.09 2.34 -10.39
C PRO A 47 25.31 3.04 -11.50
N CYS A 48 24.05 2.63 -11.69
CA CYS A 48 23.14 3.35 -12.58
C CYS A 48 22.58 4.61 -11.89
N ARG A 49 22.07 5.56 -12.68
CA ARG A 49 21.50 6.80 -12.12
C ARG A 49 20.07 6.56 -11.65
N TRP A 50 19.27 5.88 -12.46
CA TRP A 50 17.84 5.70 -12.22
C TRP A 50 17.50 4.24 -11.93
N PHE A 51 16.45 4.00 -11.13
CA PHE A 51 15.95 2.63 -10.91
C PHE A 51 15.59 1.94 -12.22
N ALA A 52 15.06 2.67 -13.21
CA ALA A 52 14.72 2.13 -14.52
C ALA A 52 15.93 1.50 -15.23
N GLY A 53 17.10 2.15 -15.18
CA GLY A 53 18.35 1.59 -15.70
C GLY A 53 18.72 0.28 -15.01
N ALA A 54 18.74 0.27 -13.67
CA ALA A 54 19.06 -0.92 -12.89
C ALA A 54 18.05 -2.09 -13.09
N ILE A 55 16.76 -1.81 -13.30
CA ILE A 55 15.74 -2.83 -13.59
C ILE A 55 16.04 -3.58 -14.90
N SER A 56 16.63 -2.90 -15.88
CA SER A 56 16.92 -3.50 -17.19
C SER A 56 17.96 -4.62 -17.10
N VAL A 57 18.91 -4.52 -16.16
CA VAL A 57 20.04 -5.45 -15.99
C VAL A 57 19.89 -6.43 -14.83
N VAL A 58 18.99 -6.17 -13.88
CA VAL A 58 18.77 -7.09 -12.75
C VAL A 58 17.94 -8.31 -13.18
N SER A 59 18.33 -9.48 -12.66
CA SER A 59 17.60 -10.74 -12.79
C SER A 59 16.26 -10.70 -12.05
N SER A 60 15.29 -11.49 -12.53
CA SER A 60 14.09 -11.79 -11.72
C SER A 60 14.52 -12.53 -10.45
N GLY A 61 13.95 -12.15 -9.31
CA GLY A 61 14.40 -12.54 -7.97
C GLY A 61 15.56 -11.69 -7.43
N GLY A 62 16.06 -10.70 -8.18
CA GLY A 62 17.19 -9.86 -7.80
C GLY A 62 16.84 -8.65 -6.92
N GLU A 63 17.88 -7.87 -6.59
CA GLU A 63 17.80 -6.70 -5.71
C GLU A 63 18.44 -5.48 -6.36
N ILE A 64 17.81 -4.31 -6.22
CA ILE A 64 18.37 -3.01 -6.58
C ILE A 64 18.58 -2.21 -5.31
N VAL A 65 19.81 -1.73 -5.10
CA VAL A 65 20.19 -0.97 -3.90
C VAL A 65 20.49 0.48 -4.26
N ALA A 66 19.76 1.42 -3.65
CA ALA A 66 20.12 2.84 -3.68
C ALA A 66 21.19 3.11 -2.62
N MET A 67 22.39 3.45 -3.09
CA MET A 67 23.59 3.53 -2.26
C MET A 67 23.77 4.87 -1.53
N ASP A 68 23.15 5.94 -2.03
CA ASP A 68 23.28 7.28 -1.47
C ASP A 68 21.96 8.06 -1.49
N SER A 69 21.93 9.17 -0.74
CA SER A 69 20.75 10.01 -0.63
C SER A 69 20.52 10.81 -1.92
N GLY A 70 19.32 10.70 -2.47
CA GLY A 70 18.93 11.48 -3.65
C GLY A 70 17.59 11.06 -4.25
N ALA A 71 17.31 11.59 -5.43
CA ALA A 71 16.10 11.29 -6.19
C ALA A 71 16.39 10.27 -7.30
N TYR A 72 15.54 9.24 -7.41
CA TYR A 72 15.74 8.07 -8.27
C TYR A 72 14.64 7.85 -9.32
N GLY A 73 13.74 8.81 -9.45
CA GLY A 73 12.70 8.84 -10.50
C GLY A 73 11.57 7.84 -10.26
N THR A 74 10.48 8.03 -11.00
CA THR A 74 9.36 7.07 -11.01
C THR A 74 9.76 5.80 -11.76
N VAL A 75 9.09 4.69 -11.46
CA VAL A 75 9.51 3.39 -12.01
C VAL A 75 8.35 2.43 -12.24
N THR A 76 8.47 1.63 -13.30
CA THR A 76 7.58 0.50 -13.58
C THR A 76 8.34 -0.80 -13.34
N ILE A 77 7.79 -1.67 -12.49
CA ILE A 77 8.39 -2.95 -12.12
C ILE A 77 7.62 -4.06 -12.85
N THR A 78 8.32 -4.78 -13.72
CA THR A 78 7.74 -5.82 -14.59
C THR A 78 8.24 -7.23 -14.28
N LYS A 79 9.10 -7.39 -13.27
CA LYS A 79 9.71 -8.65 -12.86
C LYS A 79 9.81 -8.69 -11.33
N SER A 80 9.96 -9.88 -10.75
CA SER A 80 10.10 -10.03 -9.31
C SER A 80 11.43 -9.42 -8.86
N ILE A 81 11.41 -8.37 -8.04
CA ILE A 81 12.64 -7.72 -7.52
C ILE A 81 12.39 -7.06 -6.17
N ALA A 82 13.48 -6.82 -5.45
CA ALA A 82 13.50 -5.88 -4.34
C ALA A 82 14.12 -4.55 -4.77
N ILE A 83 13.50 -3.42 -4.39
CA ILE A 83 14.11 -2.09 -4.45
C ILE A 83 14.32 -1.61 -3.02
N VAL A 84 15.56 -1.33 -2.66
CA VAL A 84 15.98 -1.08 -1.29
C VAL A 84 16.79 0.21 -1.21
N GLY A 85 16.35 1.14 -0.38
CA GLY A 85 17.22 2.21 0.12
C GLY A 85 18.20 1.66 1.15
N ALA A 86 19.49 1.95 0.99
CA ALA A 86 20.49 1.60 2.00
C ALA A 86 20.10 2.20 3.37
N PRO A 87 20.42 1.54 4.50
CA PRO A 87 20.13 2.09 5.82
C PRO A 87 20.73 3.50 6.00
N GLY A 88 19.93 4.45 6.48
CA GLY A 88 20.35 5.85 6.69
C GLY A 88 20.36 6.73 5.44
N VAL A 89 20.01 6.18 4.28
CA VAL A 89 19.94 6.93 3.02
C VAL A 89 18.51 7.36 2.71
N TYR A 90 18.37 8.59 2.20
CA TYR A 90 17.13 9.10 1.63
C TYR A 90 16.98 8.63 0.17
N SER A 91 16.22 7.56 -0.06
CA SER A 91 15.90 7.08 -1.42
C SER A 91 14.59 7.67 -1.90
N GLY A 92 14.68 8.85 -2.53
CA GLY A 92 13.53 9.67 -2.93
C GLY A 92 12.94 9.34 -4.30
N ILE A 93 11.61 9.34 -4.40
CA ILE A 93 10.85 9.32 -5.65
C ILE A 93 9.87 10.50 -5.62
N THR A 94 10.20 11.55 -6.36
CA THR A 94 9.32 12.72 -6.55
C THR A 94 8.42 12.50 -7.75
N VAL A 95 7.11 12.62 -7.55
CA VAL A 95 6.08 12.35 -8.56
C VAL A 95 5.38 13.64 -8.96
N PHE A 96 5.60 14.07 -10.20
CA PHE A 96 4.96 15.26 -10.79
C PHE A 96 3.67 14.91 -11.54
N SER A 97 3.59 13.71 -12.11
CA SER A 97 2.42 13.17 -12.81
C SER A 97 2.45 11.64 -12.79
N GLY A 98 1.29 11.00 -12.96
CA GLY A 98 1.18 9.55 -12.96
C GLY A 98 1.51 8.91 -11.60
N HIS A 99 1.93 7.65 -11.62
CA HIS A 99 2.23 6.89 -10.40
C HIS A 99 3.71 6.97 -10.05
N GLY A 100 4.04 6.91 -8.76
CA GLY A 100 5.44 6.83 -8.31
C GLY A 100 6.10 5.50 -8.69
N ILE A 101 5.45 4.41 -8.28
CA ILE A 101 5.84 3.03 -8.60
C ILE A 101 4.63 2.31 -9.21
N THR A 102 4.79 1.74 -10.40
CA THR A 102 3.76 0.95 -11.07
C THR A 102 4.14 -0.53 -11.10
N ILE A 103 3.22 -1.40 -10.71
CA ILE A 103 3.36 -2.86 -10.76
C ILE A 103 2.12 -3.43 -11.46
N ALA A 104 2.26 -3.80 -12.72
CA ALA A 104 1.13 -4.24 -13.55
C ALA A 104 1.34 -5.61 -14.21
N THR A 105 2.33 -6.38 -13.73
CA THR A 105 2.69 -7.68 -14.29
C THR A 105 2.21 -8.79 -13.38
N ALA A 106 1.42 -9.73 -13.90
CA ALA A 106 0.95 -10.88 -13.13
C ALA A 106 2.11 -11.77 -12.66
N GLY A 107 1.94 -12.44 -11.51
CA GLY A 107 2.91 -13.41 -10.99
C GLY A 107 4.18 -12.83 -10.37
N VAL A 108 4.42 -11.52 -10.42
CA VAL A 108 5.64 -10.93 -9.85
C VAL A 108 5.56 -10.76 -8.34
N ASN A 109 6.70 -10.92 -7.67
CA ASN A 109 6.87 -10.66 -6.24
C ASN A 109 7.76 -9.44 -6.05
N VAL A 110 7.23 -8.37 -5.46
CA VAL A 110 7.93 -7.09 -5.31
C VAL A 110 8.13 -6.75 -3.85
N VAL A 111 9.35 -6.31 -3.50
CA VAL A 111 9.67 -5.75 -2.18
C VAL A 111 10.15 -4.31 -2.36
N LEU A 112 9.53 -3.38 -1.64
CA LEU A 112 9.91 -1.98 -1.59
C LEU A 112 10.31 -1.67 -0.15
N ARG A 113 11.56 -1.24 0.07
CA ARG A 113 12.07 -0.99 1.41
C ARG A 113 12.85 0.30 1.52
N GLY A 114 12.57 1.11 2.55
CA GLY A 114 13.36 2.31 2.83
C GLY A 114 13.19 3.43 1.79
N LEU A 115 12.06 3.45 1.07
CA LEU A 115 11.81 4.43 0.02
C LEU A 115 10.98 5.60 0.57
N THR A 116 11.31 6.82 0.15
CA THR A 116 10.46 8.00 0.35
C THR A 116 9.84 8.41 -0.98
N ILE A 117 8.52 8.40 -1.06
CA ILE A 117 7.75 8.65 -2.27
C ILE A 117 6.83 9.84 -2.00
N ASN A 118 6.98 10.93 -2.75
CA ASN A 118 6.19 12.13 -2.51
C ASN A 118 5.61 12.70 -3.81
N SER A 119 4.37 13.17 -3.74
CA SER A 119 3.74 13.89 -4.84
C SER A 119 4.04 15.39 -4.78
N LEU A 120 4.23 16.01 -5.95
CA LEU A 120 4.26 17.46 -6.17
C LEU A 120 3.22 17.86 -7.23
N GLY A 121 1.97 17.42 -7.03
CA GLY A 121 0.84 17.72 -7.92
C GLY A 121 0.36 16.57 -8.80
N SER A 122 0.82 15.33 -8.52
CA SER A 122 0.32 14.16 -9.24
C SER A 122 -1.13 13.82 -8.89
N SER A 123 -1.91 13.44 -9.91
CA SER A 123 -3.23 12.82 -9.78
C SER A 123 -3.18 11.28 -9.64
N GLY A 124 -2.00 10.67 -9.83
CA GLY A 124 -1.80 9.24 -9.64
C GLY A 124 -1.50 8.87 -8.19
N SER A 125 -1.16 7.61 -7.95
CA SER A 125 -0.88 7.05 -6.62
C SER A 125 0.63 6.90 -6.37
N GLY A 126 1.06 6.87 -5.11
CA GLY A 126 2.47 6.67 -4.77
C GLY A 126 2.98 5.30 -5.22
N ILE A 127 2.30 4.23 -4.79
CA ILE A 127 2.52 2.86 -5.23
C ILE A 127 1.20 2.36 -5.80
N TYR A 128 1.21 1.92 -7.06
CA TYR A 128 0.04 1.41 -7.76
C TYR A 128 0.29 0.01 -8.30
N MET A 129 -0.48 -0.96 -7.79
CA MET A 129 -0.39 -2.36 -8.20
C MET A 129 -1.73 -2.86 -8.76
N THR A 130 -1.76 -3.20 -10.04
CA THR A 130 -2.95 -3.77 -10.69
C THR A 130 -2.89 -5.27 -10.85
N ALA A 131 -1.68 -5.84 -10.89
CA ALA A 131 -1.46 -7.28 -10.98
C ALA A 131 -0.12 -7.67 -10.34
N GLY A 132 -0.03 -8.92 -9.89
CA GLY A 132 1.18 -9.56 -9.35
C GLY A 132 0.82 -10.71 -8.43
N ASN A 133 1.81 -11.29 -7.75
CA ASN A 133 1.59 -12.32 -6.73
C ASN A 133 1.69 -11.74 -5.31
N SER A 134 2.73 -10.93 -5.06
CA SER A 134 2.90 -10.28 -3.75
C SER A 134 3.55 -8.90 -3.82
N LEU A 135 3.19 -8.04 -2.87
CA LEU A 135 3.83 -6.75 -2.61
C LEU A 135 4.18 -6.61 -1.13
N VAL A 136 5.44 -6.33 -0.82
CA VAL A 136 5.89 -5.89 0.50
C VAL A 136 6.29 -4.42 0.42
N VAL A 137 5.68 -3.59 1.26
CA VAL A 137 6.05 -2.19 1.46
C VAL A 137 6.52 -2.07 2.90
N GLN A 138 7.83 -1.92 3.10
CA GLN A 138 8.44 -1.96 4.42
C GLN A 138 9.27 -0.71 4.70
N ASN A 139 9.08 -0.07 5.85
CA ASN A 139 9.86 1.11 6.22
C ASN A 139 9.87 2.18 5.12
N CYS A 140 8.70 2.39 4.49
CA CYS A 140 8.54 3.38 3.43
C CYS A 140 7.76 4.59 3.95
N VAL A 141 8.01 5.74 3.34
CA VAL A 141 7.28 6.98 3.57
C VAL A 141 6.59 7.36 2.28
N VAL A 142 5.25 7.46 2.27
CA VAL A 142 4.48 7.85 1.08
C VAL A 142 3.58 9.03 1.40
N THR A 143 3.80 10.15 0.73
CA THR A 143 3.17 11.42 1.13
C THR A 143 2.62 12.28 0.02
N ASN A 144 1.60 13.07 0.35
CA ASN A 144 1.05 14.18 -0.44
C ASN A 144 0.28 13.77 -1.72
N PHE A 145 -0.14 12.51 -1.87
CA PHE A 145 -0.99 12.06 -2.97
C PHE A 145 -2.47 12.42 -2.71
N SER A 146 -2.76 13.71 -2.50
CA SER A 146 -4.07 14.21 -2.05
C SER A 146 -5.23 13.89 -2.99
N SER A 147 -4.98 13.79 -4.30
CA SER A 147 -5.97 13.43 -5.32
C SER A 147 -6.13 11.91 -5.52
N SER A 148 -5.36 11.09 -4.80
CA SER A 148 -5.33 9.63 -4.99
C SER A 148 -4.94 8.91 -3.69
N SER A 149 -4.20 7.81 -3.79
CA SER A 149 -3.78 7.01 -2.64
C SER A 149 -2.25 7.00 -2.50
N GLY A 150 -1.76 6.84 -1.27
CA GLY A 150 -0.36 6.51 -1.02
C GLY A 150 -0.03 5.14 -1.60
N VAL A 151 -0.76 4.11 -1.16
CA VAL A 151 -0.70 2.75 -1.72
C VAL A 151 -2.07 2.39 -2.29
N TYR A 152 -2.12 1.95 -3.55
CA TYR A 152 -3.33 1.48 -4.19
C TYR A 152 -3.13 0.13 -4.88
N VAL A 153 -3.91 -0.87 -4.48
CA VAL A 153 -3.90 -2.22 -5.06
C VAL A 153 -5.28 -2.60 -5.56
N THR A 154 -5.39 -3.05 -6.81
CA THR A 154 -6.68 -3.35 -7.48
C THR A 154 -6.85 -4.80 -7.98
N GLY A 155 -5.97 -5.71 -7.55
CA GLY A 155 -6.03 -7.12 -7.95
C GLY A 155 -5.83 -8.10 -6.79
N ALA A 156 -6.19 -9.36 -7.02
CA ALA A 156 -5.99 -10.46 -6.07
C ALA A 156 -4.49 -10.73 -5.87
N THR A 157 -3.94 -10.15 -4.80
CA THR A 157 -2.51 -10.15 -4.49
C THR A 157 -2.31 -10.23 -2.98
N GLN A 158 -1.19 -10.80 -2.53
CA GLN A 158 -0.81 -10.77 -1.12
C GLN A 158 -0.02 -9.49 -0.82
N VAL A 159 -0.49 -8.68 0.12
CA VAL A 159 0.15 -7.39 0.44
C VAL A 159 0.59 -7.35 1.90
N ARG A 160 1.80 -6.89 2.15
CA ARG A 160 2.31 -6.59 3.50
C ARG A 160 2.77 -5.13 3.55
N LEU A 161 2.06 -4.31 4.30
CA LEU A 161 2.43 -2.93 4.61
C LEU A 161 2.97 -2.89 6.04
N LEU A 162 4.27 -2.69 6.18
CA LEU A 162 5.00 -2.88 7.43
C LEU A 162 5.80 -1.63 7.78
N ASP A 163 5.73 -1.19 9.03
CA ASP A 163 6.60 -0.15 9.59
C ASP A 163 6.64 1.14 8.73
N SER A 164 5.52 1.48 8.07
CA SER A 164 5.48 2.51 7.03
C SER A 164 4.61 3.71 7.45
N LEU A 165 4.92 4.88 6.89
CA LEU A 165 4.18 6.13 7.09
C LEU A 165 3.48 6.55 5.79
N LEU A 166 2.16 6.62 5.82
CA LEU A 166 1.32 7.10 4.72
C LEU A 166 0.60 8.38 5.18
N ARG A 167 1.02 9.55 4.68
CA ARG A 167 0.54 10.85 5.18
C ARG A 167 0.11 11.86 4.11
N GLY A 168 -0.97 12.58 4.33
CA GLY A 168 -1.39 13.67 3.43
C GLY A 168 -1.91 13.20 2.08
N ASN A 169 -2.42 11.97 2.00
CA ASN A 169 -2.95 11.37 0.78
C ASN A 169 -4.48 11.45 0.76
N GLY A 170 -5.11 11.23 -0.40
CA GLY A 170 -6.57 11.03 -0.44
C GLY A 170 -6.97 9.77 0.33
N HIS A 171 -6.33 8.65 0.03
CA HIS A 171 -6.32 7.47 0.90
C HIS A 171 -4.90 7.18 1.34
N GLY A 172 -4.66 6.92 2.63
CA GLY A 172 -3.36 6.39 3.06
C GLY A 172 -3.07 5.10 2.30
N ALA A 173 -3.93 4.11 2.47
CA ALA A 173 -3.92 2.86 1.71
C ALA A 173 -5.32 2.52 1.17
N ARG A 174 -5.39 2.08 -0.09
CA ARG A 174 -6.60 1.63 -0.77
C ARG A 174 -6.41 0.22 -1.32
N PHE A 175 -7.31 -0.67 -0.95
CA PHE A 175 -7.30 -2.08 -1.34
C PHE A 175 -8.65 -2.43 -1.97
N SER A 176 -8.64 -2.76 -3.26
CA SER A 176 -9.85 -2.94 -4.05
C SER A 176 -9.86 -4.30 -4.73
N ASN A 177 -11.01 -4.97 -4.67
CA ASN A 177 -11.36 -6.13 -5.49
C ASN A 177 -10.35 -7.31 -5.46
N GLY A 178 -10.11 -7.89 -4.28
CA GLY A 178 -9.39 -9.17 -4.18
C GLY A 178 -8.13 -9.24 -3.32
N PRO A 179 -7.43 -8.15 -2.93
CA PRO A 179 -6.17 -8.32 -2.22
C PRO A 179 -6.38 -8.89 -0.81
N SER A 180 -5.42 -9.70 -0.37
CA SER A 180 -5.29 -10.15 1.02
C SER A 180 -4.12 -9.41 1.67
N VAL A 181 -4.42 -8.65 2.72
CA VAL A 181 -3.53 -7.59 3.21
C VAL A 181 -3.24 -7.75 4.69
N LEU A 182 -1.97 -7.61 5.06
CA LEU A 182 -1.52 -7.34 6.42
C LEU A 182 -0.94 -5.93 6.49
N VAL A 183 -1.51 -5.10 7.36
CA VAL A 183 -0.96 -3.80 7.77
C VAL A 183 -0.45 -3.94 9.20
N SER A 184 0.84 -3.69 9.43
CA SER A 184 1.43 -3.78 10.77
C SER A 184 2.38 -2.65 11.08
N ASN A 185 2.35 -2.17 12.32
CA ASN A 185 3.24 -1.12 12.85
C ASN A 185 3.29 0.13 11.96
N SER A 186 2.20 0.44 11.26
CA SER A 186 2.15 1.49 10.24
C SER A 186 1.27 2.64 10.67
N ARG A 187 1.55 3.83 10.13
CA ARG A 187 0.85 5.07 10.47
C ARG A 187 0.20 5.65 9.21
N LEU A 188 -1.12 5.75 9.23
CA LEU A 188 -1.96 6.31 8.16
C LEU A 188 -2.57 7.61 8.67
N VAL A 189 -1.83 8.71 8.54
CA VAL A 189 -2.12 9.96 9.25
C VAL A 189 -2.41 11.14 8.32
N ASP A 190 -3.30 12.04 8.72
CA ASP A 190 -3.62 13.27 7.99
C ASP A 190 -4.02 13.03 6.51
N ASN A 191 -4.70 11.92 6.20
CA ASN A 191 -5.23 11.62 4.87
C ASN A 191 -6.71 12.02 4.78
N THR A 192 -7.34 11.98 3.60
CA THR A 192 -8.81 12.05 3.55
C THR A 192 -9.42 10.80 4.17
N TYR A 193 -8.88 9.62 3.87
CA TYR A 193 -9.20 8.35 4.53
C TYR A 193 -7.90 7.65 4.93
N GLY A 194 -7.86 7.02 6.11
CA GLY A 194 -6.68 6.27 6.54
C GLY A 194 -6.49 5.02 5.67
N LEU A 195 -7.31 4.00 5.90
CA LEU A 195 -7.36 2.77 5.13
C LEU A 195 -8.76 2.59 4.52
N TYR A 196 -8.82 2.28 3.23
CA TYR A 196 -10.06 2.01 2.50
C TYR A 196 -10.01 0.63 1.85
N ALA A 197 -10.78 -0.31 2.39
CA ALA A 197 -10.97 -1.65 1.85
C ALA A 197 -12.29 -1.71 1.07
N TRP A 198 -12.25 -2.20 -0.16
CA TRP A 198 -13.38 -2.15 -1.08
C TRP A 198 -13.53 -3.40 -1.94
N ALA A 199 -14.77 -3.79 -2.21
CA ALA A 199 -15.10 -4.82 -3.18
C ALA A 199 -16.49 -4.58 -3.78
N SER A 200 -16.70 -4.95 -5.06
CA SER A 200 -18.01 -4.85 -5.71
C SER A 200 -18.47 -6.08 -6.51
N GLY A 201 -17.56 -6.95 -6.95
CA GLY A 201 -17.88 -8.06 -7.85
C GLY A 201 -18.33 -9.34 -7.15
N ALA A 202 -19.17 -10.14 -7.82
CA ALA A 202 -19.58 -11.45 -7.32
C ALA A 202 -18.36 -12.37 -7.19
N GLY A 203 -18.20 -13.02 -6.04
CA GLY A 203 -17.03 -13.86 -5.74
C GLY A 203 -15.72 -13.07 -5.54
N VAL A 204 -15.78 -11.74 -5.46
CA VAL A 204 -14.63 -10.88 -5.19
C VAL A 204 -14.62 -10.50 -3.71
N GLU A 205 -13.52 -10.82 -3.05
CA GLU A 205 -13.35 -10.61 -1.61
C GLU A 205 -12.04 -9.86 -1.33
N THR A 206 -12.13 -8.72 -0.64
CA THR A 206 -10.96 -8.00 -0.15
C THR A 206 -10.79 -8.28 1.34
N LYS A 207 -9.62 -8.79 1.75
CA LYS A 207 -9.32 -9.11 3.15
C LYS A 207 -8.22 -8.23 3.70
N VAL A 208 -8.45 -7.60 4.83
CA VAL A 208 -7.47 -6.71 5.47
C VAL A 208 -7.37 -7.02 6.95
N GLN A 209 -6.15 -7.28 7.42
CA GLN A 209 -5.81 -7.37 8.82
C GLN A 209 -4.91 -6.19 9.19
N VAL A 210 -5.29 -5.45 10.23
CA VAL A 210 -4.56 -4.31 10.76
C VAL A 210 -4.13 -4.62 12.18
N PHE A 211 -2.84 -4.49 12.46
CA PHE A 211 -2.25 -4.84 13.75
C PHE A 211 -1.26 -3.77 14.23
N ARG A 212 -1.37 -3.30 15.48
CA ARG A 212 -0.44 -2.31 16.07
C ARG A 212 -0.21 -1.09 15.19
N SER A 213 -1.26 -0.61 14.55
CA SER A 213 -1.17 0.49 13.59
C SER A 213 -2.03 1.67 14.04
N GLU A 214 -1.79 2.84 13.45
CA GLU A 214 -2.49 4.08 13.78
C GLU A 214 -3.13 4.66 12.52
N ALA A 215 -4.43 4.91 12.56
CA ALA A 215 -5.12 5.80 11.64
C ALA A 215 -5.58 7.04 12.41
N SER A 216 -4.95 8.19 12.16
CA SER A 216 -5.29 9.41 12.91
C SER A 216 -5.25 10.71 12.13
N GLY A 217 -6.07 11.67 12.53
CA GLY A 217 -6.12 12.98 11.86
C GLY A 217 -6.72 12.92 10.45
N ASN A 218 -7.34 11.79 10.06
CA ASN A 218 -7.90 11.66 8.73
C ASN A 218 -9.23 12.41 8.64
N VAL A 219 -9.45 13.16 7.57
CA VAL A 219 -10.65 14.01 7.42
C VAL A 219 -11.94 13.19 7.50
N GLY A 220 -11.94 12.02 6.85
CA GLY A 220 -13.01 11.04 6.82
C GLY A 220 -12.75 9.88 7.78
N ILE A 221 -12.71 8.65 7.28
CA ILE A 221 -12.70 7.45 8.12
C ILE A 221 -11.26 6.98 8.36
N GLY A 222 -10.98 6.53 9.59
CA GLY A 222 -9.70 5.90 9.95
C GLY A 222 -9.51 4.55 9.26
N TYR A 223 -10.38 3.59 9.57
CA TYR A 223 -10.42 2.27 8.92
C TYR A 223 -11.81 2.02 8.31
N ASP A 224 -11.88 1.98 6.99
CA ASP A 224 -13.14 1.89 6.24
C ASP A 224 -13.23 0.56 5.47
N ALA A 225 -14.34 -0.16 5.67
CA ALA A 225 -14.69 -1.36 4.94
C ALA A 225 -16.00 -1.14 4.19
N LEU A 226 -15.90 -0.98 2.87
CA LEU A 226 -17.04 -0.72 2.00
C LEU A 226 -17.28 -1.88 1.02
N ALA A 227 -18.40 -2.58 1.18
CA ALA A 227 -18.81 -3.64 0.28
C ALA A 227 -20.00 -3.20 -0.59
N ALA A 228 -19.78 -3.11 -1.90
CA ALA A 228 -20.79 -2.70 -2.87
C ALA A 228 -21.36 -3.90 -3.63
N SER A 229 -22.57 -3.75 -4.18
CA SER A 229 -23.20 -4.69 -5.13
C SER A 229 -23.23 -6.15 -4.68
N SER A 230 -22.21 -6.96 -4.99
CA SER A 230 -22.12 -8.37 -4.57
C SER A 230 -20.72 -8.75 -4.05
N GLY A 231 -19.88 -7.74 -3.84
CA GLY A 231 -18.53 -7.91 -3.30
C GLY A 231 -18.54 -8.14 -1.79
N GLN A 232 -17.42 -8.68 -1.30
CA GLN A 232 -17.21 -8.93 0.12
C GLN A 232 -15.96 -8.19 0.61
N VAL A 233 -16.06 -7.58 1.78
CA VAL A 233 -14.92 -6.97 2.47
C VAL A 233 -14.85 -7.53 3.87
N GLU A 234 -13.69 -8.08 4.23
CA GLU A 234 -13.37 -8.53 5.58
C GLU A 234 -12.24 -7.65 6.14
N LEU A 235 -12.52 -6.94 7.24
CA LEU A 235 -11.56 -6.06 7.90
C LEU A 235 -11.43 -6.40 9.39
N HIS A 236 -10.24 -6.80 9.81
CA HIS A 236 -9.92 -7.01 11.21
C HIS A 236 -8.96 -5.93 11.70
N VAL A 237 -9.37 -5.20 12.74
CA VAL A 237 -8.53 -4.18 13.39
C VAL A 237 -8.22 -4.64 14.80
N LYS A 238 -6.93 -4.90 15.08
CA LYS A 238 -6.48 -5.42 16.37
C LYS A 238 -5.35 -4.59 16.96
N ASP A 239 -5.40 -4.36 18.27
CA ASP A 239 -4.35 -3.68 19.04
C ASP A 239 -3.89 -2.37 18.37
N SER A 240 -4.84 -1.62 17.81
CA SER A 240 -4.59 -0.48 16.93
C SER A 240 -5.31 0.78 17.43
N VAL A 241 -5.04 1.90 16.77
CA VAL A 241 -5.60 3.21 17.15
C VAL A 241 -6.36 3.81 15.97
N ALA A 242 -7.61 4.20 16.20
CA ALA A 242 -8.37 5.06 15.29
C ALA A 242 -8.77 6.33 16.04
N SER A 243 -8.05 7.43 15.82
CA SER A 243 -8.28 8.66 16.58
C SER A 243 -8.27 9.95 15.79
N ARG A 244 -9.03 10.96 16.24
CA ARG A 244 -9.06 12.29 15.59
C ARG A 244 -9.43 12.20 14.10
N ASN A 245 -10.24 11.22 13.73
CA ASN A 245 -10.77 11.11 12.37
C ASN A 245 -12.20 11.66 12.31
N GLY A 246 -12.77 11.76 11.10
CA GLY A 246 -14.21 11.86 10.91
C GLY A 246 -14.96 10.72 11.64
N SER A 247 -14.66 9.47 11.29
CA SER A 247 -15.10 8.28 12.05
C SER A 247 -13.93 7.34 12.28
N GLY A 248 -13.98 6.57 13.37
CA GLY A 248 -12.91 5.64 13.75
C GLY A 248 -12.84 4.43 12.82
N VAL A 249 -13.78 3.50 12.98
CA VAL A 249 -13.92 2.31 12.13
C VAL A 249 -15.35 2.25 11.59
N TYR A 250 -15.46 1.97 10.28
CA TYR A 250 -16.74 1.96 9.59
C TYR A 250 -16.93 0.69 8.76
N ALA A 251 -18.05 0.00 8.99
CA ALA A 251 -18.53 -1.10 8.16
C ALA A 251 -19.72 -0.61 7.34
N TYR A 252 -19.60 -0.57 6.02
CA TYR A 252 -20.67 -0.05 5.15
C TYR A 252 -21.00 -1.02 4.02
N SER A 253 -22.30 -1.23 3.81
CA SER A 253 -22.80 -1.94 2.63
C SER A 253 -23.65 -1.04 1.73
N SER A 254 -23.40 -1.12 0.42
CA SER A 254 -24.31 -0.66 -0.64
C SER A 254 -24.81 -1.82 -1.51
N GLY A 255 -24.93 -3.01 -0.92
CA GLY A 255 -25.43 -4.23 -1.55
C GLY A 255 -24.55 -5.46 -1.32
N GLY A 256 -23.25 -5.24 -1.00
CA GLY A 256 -22.31 -6.30 -0.70
C GLY A 256 -22.35 -6.76 0.77
N VAL A 257 -21.31 -7.50 1.18
CA VAL A 257 -21.13 -7.93 2.57
C VAL A 257 -19.86 -7.31 3.16
N ALA A 258 -20.00 -6.45 4.17
CA ALA A 258 -18.90 -5.83 4.89
C ALA A 258 -18.82 -6.43 6.30
N LEU A 259 -17.80 -7.24 6.57
CA LEU A 259 -17.57 -7.88 7.85
C LEU A 259 -16.37 -7.22 8.54
N VAL A 260 -16.62 -6.62 9.70
CA VAL A 260 -15.60 -5.91 10.46
C VAL A 260 -15.49 -6.48 11.87
N SER A 261 -14.27 -6.73 12.34
CA SER A 261 -14.02 -7.02 13.76
C SER A 261 -13.00 -6.05 14.32
N VAL A 262 -13.27 -5.49 15.50
CA VAL A 262 -12.35 -4.59 16.19
C VAL A 262 -12.04 -5.16 17.57
N THR A 263 -10.76 -5.33 17.88
CA THR A 263 -10.32 -5.96 19.14
C THR A 263 -9.16 -5.22 19.79
N GLY A 264 -9.20 -5.05 21.11
CA GLY A 264 -8.07 -4.51 21.89
C GLY A 264 -7.60 -3.12 21.47
N SER A 265 -8.47 -2.34 20.81
CA SER A 265 -8.08 -1.11 20.13
C SER A 265 -8.58 0.15 20.84
N LEU A 266 -7.89 1.26 20.63
CA LEU A 266 -8.28 2.59 21.11
C LEU A 266 -8.98 3.36 19.99
N ILE A 267 -10.25 3.69 20.20
CA ILE A 267 -11.10 4.39 19.25
C ILE A 267 -11.58 5.68 19.90
N SER A 268 -10.91 6.80 19.61
CA SER A 268 -11.09 8.01 20.41
C SER A 268 -11.07 9.31 19.64
N SER A 269 -11.81 10.29 20.13
CA SER A 269 -11.75 11.66 19.61
C SER A 269 -12.13 11.78 18.13
N ASN A 270 -12.96 10.86 17.62
CA ASN A 270 -13.48 10.96 16.26
C ASN A 270 -14.71 11.88 16.24
N THR A 271 -14.84 12.73 15.21
CA THR A 271 -15.82 13.82 15.18
C THR A 271 -17.25 13.35 14.93
N ALA A 272 -17.42 12.15 14.39
CA ALA A 272 -18.68 11.44 14.25
C ALA A 272 -18.64 10.13 15.06
N TYR A 273 -18.46 8.99 14.41
CA TYR A 273 -18.64 7.69 15.05
C TYR A 273 -17.32 7.10 15.55
N GLY A 274 -17.33 6.42 16.69
CA GLY A 274 -16.24 5.57 17.12
C GLY A 274 -16.20 4.30 16.28
N LEU A 275 -17.14 3.38 16.53
CA LEU A 275 -17.36 2.16 15.76
C LEU A 275 -18.76 2.19 15.19
N ALA A 276 -18.91 2.05 13.88
CA ALA A 276 -20.23 2.05 13.26
C ALA A 276 -20.37 1.01 12.16
N ALA A 277 -21.60 0.50 12.04
CA ALA A 277 -22.04 -0.28 10.91
C ALA A 277 -23.26 0.40 10.27
N GLU A 278 -23.39 0.26 8.94
CA GLU A 278 -24.46 0.88 8.18
C GLU A 278 -24.94 0.00 7.02
N ASN A 279 -26.27 -0.13 6.94
CA ASN A 279 -27.06 -0.83 5.92
C ASN A 279 -26.96 -2.37 5.95
N SER A 280 -27.98 -3.00 5.37
CA SER A 280 -28.06 -4.45 5.23
C SER A 280 -26.83 -5.00 4.52
N GLY A 281 -26.20 -6.00 5.14
CA GLY A 281 -24.95 -6.60 4.68
C GLY A 281 -23.70 -6.08 5.40
N ALA A 282 -23.79 -5.00 6.17
CA ALA A 282 -22.73 -4.61 7.10
C ALA A 282 -22.88 -5.32 8.45
N LYS A 283 -21.77 -5.85 8.96
CA LYS A 283 -21.65 -6.41 10.30
C LYS A 283 -20.37 -5.92 10.97
N LEU A 284 -20.48 -5.44 12.21
CA LEU A 284 -19.34 -5.07 13.05
C LEU A 284 -19.39 -5.81 14.38
N VAL A 285 -18.28 -6.45 14.74
CA VAL A 285 -18.08 -7.13 16.02
C VAL A 285 -17.02 -6.38 16.83
N ALA A 286 -17.35 -5.97 18.05
CA ALA A 286 -16.44 -5.24 18.95
C ALA A 286 -16.11 -6.05 20.20
N SER A 287 -14.84 -6.18 20.55
CA SER A 287 -14.39 -6.80 21.82
C SER A 287 -13.18 -6.11 22.43
N GLY A 288 -13.20 -5.88 23.74
CA GLY A 288 -12.05 -5.40 24.51
C GLY A 288 -11.51 -4.04 24.05
N ASN A 289 -12.34 -3.19 23.45
CA ASN A 289 -11.92 -1.87 22.95
C ASN A 289 -12.18 -0.76 23.97
N THR A 290 -11.40 0.31 23.88
CA THR A 290 -11.69 1.59 24.53
C THR A 290 -12.29 2.55 23.49
N VAL A 291 -13.57 2.86 23.61
CA VAL A 291 -14.34 3.71 22.70
C VAL A 291 -14.84 4.95 23.44
N THR A 292 -14.04 6.02 23.41
CA THR A 292 -14.24 7.20 24.27
C THR A 292 -14.08 8.51 23.52
N HIS A 293 -14.67 9.59 23.99
CA HIS A 293 -14.47 10.93 23.44
C HIS A 293 -14.82 11.07 21.94
N ASN A 294 -15.58 10.15 21.36
CA ASN A 294 -16.14 10.30 20.02
C ASN A 294 -17.46 11.08 20.13
N ASN A 295 -18.02 11.55 19.01
CA ASN A 295 -19.37 12.11 19.08
C ASN A 295 -20.41 11.02 19.43
N PHE A 296 -20.32 9.86 18.77
CA PHE A 296 -21.06 8.66 19.16
C PHE A 296 -20.10 7.47 19.34
N GLY A 297 -20.37 6.61 20.33
CA GLY A 297 -19.54 5.43 20.63
C GLY A 297 -19.74 4.28 19.64
N LEU A 298 -20.58 3.30 20.01
CA LEU A 298 -20.99 2.19 19.13
C LEU A 298 -22.31 2.54 18.42
N VAL A 299 -22.37 2.41 17.11
CA VAL A 299 -23.52 2.87 16.32
C VAL A 299 -23.96 1.82 15.30
N GLN A 300 -25.17 1.29 15.49
CA GLN A 300 -25.91 0.62 14.43
C GLN A 300 -26.82 1.68 13.76
N ILE A 301 -26.58 1.99 12.49
CA ILE A 301 -27.23 3.14 11.83
C ILE A 301 -28.58 2.75 11.19
N SER A 302 -28.67 1.54 10.65
CA SER A 302 -29.80 1.08 9.84
C SER A 302 -30.05 -0.42 10.09
N THR A 303 -30.18 -1.20 9.03
CA THR A 303 -30.46 -2.65 9.04
C THR A 303 -29.21 -3.52 9.18
N ASP A 304 -28.07 -2.91 9.50
CA ASP A 304 -26.81 -3.58 9.79
C ASP A 304 -26.84 -4.35 11.12
N VAL A 305 -25.79 -5.14 11.38
CA VAL A 305 -25.61 -5.89 12.62
C VAL A 305 -24.41 -5.35 13.39
N LEU A 306 -24.64 -4.88 14.62
CA LEU A 306 -23.55 -4.57 15.55
C LEU A 306 -23.59 -5.51 16.75
N GLU A 307 -22.51 -6.25 16.94
CA GLU A 307 -22.31 -7.19 18.05
C GLU A 307 -21.19 -6.72 18.98
N SER A 308 -21.38 -6.94 20.28
CA SER A 308 -20.39 -6.66 21.33
C SER A 308 -20.15 -7.90 22.18
N ALA A 309 -18.89 -8.22 22.45
CA ALA A 309 -18.53 -9.28 23.39
C ALA A 309 -18.82 -8.93 24.87
N GLY A 310 -19.33 -7.73 25.14
CA GLY A 310 -19.70 -7.27 26.49
C GLY A 310 -18.53 -6.73 27.32
N ASP A 311 -17.34 -6.58 26.73
CA ASP A 311 -16.09 -6.20 27.40
C ASP A 311 -15.43 -4.92 26.84
N ASN A 312 -16.19 -4.12 26.08
CA ASN A 312 -15.73 -2.82 25.58
C ASN A 312 -15.98 -1.71 26.62
N LEU A 313 -15.01 -0.82 26.83
CA LEU A 313 -15.19 0.42 27.56
C LEU A 313 -15.78 1.49 26.64
N VAL A 314 -17.10 1.72 26.72
CA VAL A 314 -17.82 2.70 25.88
C VAL A 314 -18.42 3.79 26.77
N ARG A 315 -17.66 4.88 26.94
CA ARG A 315 -17.95 5.98 27.88
C ARG A 315 -17.43 7.31 27.36
N GLU A 316 -17.91 8.41 27.93
CA GLU A 316 -17.40 9.75 27.64
C GLU A 316 -17.50 10.15 26.16
N ASN A 317 -18.45 9.56 25.42
CA ASN A 317 -18.80 10.04 24.08
C ASN A 317 -19.80 11.20 24.20
N VAL A 318 -19.72 12.17 23.28
CA VAL A 318 -20.37 13.48 23.41
C VAL A 318 -21.90 13.37 23.37
N THR A 319 -22.44 12.73 22.34
CA THR A 319 -23.89 12.63 22.15
C THR A 319 -24.44 11.36 22.79
N LEU A 320 -23.99 10.17 22.35
CA LEU A 320 -24.42 8.90 22.93
C LEU A 320 -23.28 7.88 22.93
N ASN A 321 -23.20 7.07 23.99
CA ASN A 321 -22.27 5.94 24.03
C ASN A 321 -22.69 4.82 23.07
N THR A 322 -24.00 4.61 22.88
CA THR A 322 -24.53 3.58 21.99
C THR A 322 -25.76 4.10 21.24
N VAL A 323 -25.89 3.73 19.97
CA VAL A 323 -27.05 4.03 19.11
C VAL A 323 -27.48 2.74 18.40
N GLY A 324 -28.80 2.53 18.32
CA GLY A 324 -29.39 1.33 17.74
C GLY A 324 -29.31 0.10 18.65
N THR A 325 -29.54 -1.08 18.07
CA THR A 325 -29.51 -2.38 18.71
C THR A 325 -28.09 -2.95 18.68
N ILE A 326 -27.49 -3.08 19.86
CA ILE A 326 -26.17 -3.71 20.03
C ILE A 326 -26.38 -5.09 20.64
N THR A 327 -26.16 -6.15 19.87
CA THR A 327 -26.36 -7.52 20.34
C THR A 327 -25.17 -7.96 21.17
N THR A 328 -25.41 -8.42 22.39
CA THR A 328 -24.34 -8.98 23.23
C THR A 328 -24.17 -10.47 22.93
N ILE A 329 -22.95 -10.89 22.58
CA ILE A 329 -22.66 -12.28 22.15
C ILE A 329 -21.80 -13.08 23.15
N GLY A 330 -21.41 -12.47 24.27
CA GLY A 330 -20.46 -13.06 25.22
C GLY A 330 -19.02 -13.00 24.70
N LYS A 331 -18.04 -13.33 25.56
CA LYS A 331 -16.64 -13.41 25.15
C LYS A 331 -16.43 -14.58 24.19
N LEU A 332 -15.81 -14.29 23.05
CA LEU A 332 -15.24 -15.28 22.14
C LEU A 332 -14.03 -15.98 22.77
#